data_AF-A0A8S0FPP6-F1
#
_entry.id   AF-A0A8S0FPP6-F1
#
_cell.length_a   1.000
_cell.length_b   1.000
_cell.length_c   1.000
_cell.angle_alpha   90.00
_cell.angle_beta   90.00
_cell.angle_gamma   90.00
#
_symmetry.space_group_name_H-M   'P 1'
#
loop_
_entity.id
_entity.type
_entity.pdbx_description
1 polymer ?
#
loop_
_entity_poly.entity_id
_entity_poly.type
_entity_poly.pdbx_seq_one_letter_code
_entity_poly.pdbx_strand_id
1 'polypeptide(L)'
;MVWVIWGVIVNAWFIPEIASQFFTMGLVIGIIGVVFRLNGMTVNTMASSFTEGARMMIAPALLVGFAKGILLLVGNGEAGDASVLNTILNSIANAISGLDNAVAAWFMLLFQAVFNFFVTSGSGQAALTMPLLAPLGDLVGVNRQVTVLAFQFGDGFSHIIYPTSVKLR
;
A
#
# COMPACT_ATOMS: atom_id res chain seq x y z
N MET A 1 7.44 17.53 2.15
CA MET A 1 6.87 17.15 0.83
C MET A 1 7.86 17.33 -0.31
N VAL A 2 8.42 18.52 -0.54
CA VAL A 2 9.40 18.74 -1.62
C VAL A 2 10.60 17.78 -1.55
N TRP A 3 11.12 17.51 -0.35
CA TRP A 3 12.23 16.56 -0.15
C TRP A 3 11.90 15.11 -0.56
N VAL A 4 10.68 14.65 -0.29
CA VAL A 4 10.21 13.31 -0.67
C VAL A 4 10.04 13.23 -2.20
N ILE A 5 9.43 14.25 -2.80
CA ILE A 5 9.22 14.31 -4.25
C ILE A 5 10.56 14.30 -5.00
N TRP A 6 11.52 15.11 -4.57
CA TRP A 6 12.87 15.11 -5.17
C TRP A 6 13.59 13.76 -5.00
N GLY A 7 13.50 13.16 -3.81
CA GLY A 7 14.08 11.85 -3.53
C GLY A 7 13.55 10.74 -4.44
N VAL A 8 12.23 10.70 -4.62
CA VAL A 8 11.56 9.69 -5.47
C VAL A 8 11.83 9.94 -6.96
N ILE A 9 11.78 11.18 -7.43
CA ILE A 9 11.91 11.49 -8.87
C ILE A 9 13.37 11.42 -9.34
N VAL A 10 14.32 11.96 -8.57
CA VAL A 10 15.71 12.10 -9.01
C VAL A 10 16.58 10.93 -8.56
N ASN A 11 16.42 10.48 -7.31
CA ASN A 11 17.28 9.44 -6.73
C ASN A 11 16.61 8.06 -6.73
N ALA A 12 15.41 7.93 -7.33
CA ALA A 12 14.63 6.70 -7.39
C ALA A 12 14.49 6.00 -6.02
N TRP A 13 14.38 6.80 -4.95
CA TRP A 13 14.27 6.31 -3.58
C TRP A 13 13.07 5.39 -3.39
N PHE A 14 13.30 4.26 -2.72
CA PHE A 14 12.31 3.24 -2.51
C PHE A 14 11.90 3.20 -1.02
N ILE A 15 11.31 2.10 -0.58
CA ILE A 15 10.69 2.00 0.75
C ILE A 15 11.66 2.37 1.89
N PRO A 16 12.92 1.88 1.95
CA PRO A 16 13.84 2.19 3.04
C PRO A 16 14.20 3.67 3.12
N GLU A 17 14.51 4.29 1.98
CA GLU A 17 14.92 5.68 1.91
C GLU A 17 13.76 6.60 2.27
N ILE A 18 12.56 6.35 1.73
CA ILE A 18 11.35 7.12 2.06
C ILE A 18 11.03 7.01 3.56
N ALA A 19 11.12 5.81 4.14
CA ALA A 19 10.91 5.60 5.57
C ALA A 19 11.90 6.42 6.42
N SER A 20 13.18 6.44 6.02
CA SER A 20 14.21 7.24 6.70
C SER A 20 13.94 8.75 6.65
N GLN A 21 13.39 9.25 5.53
CA GLN A 21 13.00 10.65 5.40
C GLN A 21 11.85 11.01 6.34
N PHE A 22 10.78 10.21 6.36
CA PHE A 22 9.65 10.45 7.27
C PHE A 22 10.08 10.35 8.74
N PHE A 23 10.95 9.40 9.07
CA PHE A 23 11.54 9.29 10.40
C PHE A 23 12.34 10.54 10.78
N THR A 24 13.22 11.01 9.88
CA THR A 24 14.04 12.21 10.09
C THR A 24 13.17 13.45 10.26
N MET A 25 12.13 13.61 9.42
CA MET A 25 11.18 14.71 9.55
C MET A 25 10.43 14.66 10.88
N GLY A 26 9.93 13.48 11.28
CA GLY A 26 9.24 13.29 12.56
C GLY A 26 10.15 13.62 13.75
N LEU A 27 11.41 13.19 13.70
CA LEU A 27 12.41 13.50 14.71
C LEU A 27 12.68 15.00 14.80
N VAL A 28 12.90 15.68 13.67
CA VAL A 28 13.14 17.13 13.62
C VAL A 28 11.94 17.91 14.18
N ILE A 29 10.73 17.55 13.78
CA ILE A 29 9.49 18.17 14.30
C ILE A 29 9.37 17.94 15.81
N GLY A 30 9.66 16.72 16.28
CA GLY A 30 9.68 16.39 17.70
C GLY A 30 10.68 17.26 18.47
N ILE A 31 11.92 17.37 17.99
CA ILE A 31 12.97 18.16 18.64
C ILE A 31 12.57 19.63 18.73
N ILE A 32 12.05 20.20 17.64
CA ILE A 32 11.52 21.57 17.62
C ILE A 32 10.40 21.73 18.67
N GLY A 33 9.46 20.78 18.74
CA GLY A 33 8.37 20.80 19.73
C GLY A 33 8.87 20.82 21.19
N VAL A 34 9.93 20.07 21.49
CA VAL A 34 10.55 20.04 22.83
C VAL A 34 11.34 21.32 23.13
N VAL A 35 12.13 21.82 22.17
CA VAL A 35 12.96 23.02 22.35
C VAL A 35 12.09 24.26 22.58
N PHE A 36 11.02 24.42 21.79
CA PHE A 36 10.09 25.54 21.92
C PHE A 36 8.99 25.32 22.98
N ARG A 37 9.02 24.18 23.70
CA ARG A 37 7.99 23.77 24.67
C ARG A 37 6.56 23.97 24.16
N LEU A 38 6.33 23.69 22.89
CA LEU A 38 5.00 23.79 22.28
C LEU A 38 4.08 22.80 23.00
N ASN A 39 2.96 23.28 23.53
CA ASN A 39 2.02 22.49 24.33
C ASN A 39 2.65 21.73 25.53
N GLY A 40 3.74 22.23 26.11
CA GLY A 40 4.40 21.55 27.24
C GLY A 40 5.07 20.23 26.87
N MET A 41 5.39 20.03 25.58
CA MET A 41 6.07 18.84 25.09
C MET A 41 7.42 18.63 25.81
N THR A 42 7.61 17.41 26.31
CA THR A 42 8.88 16.94 26.87
C THR A 42 9.45 15.80 26.01
N VAL A 43 10.70 15.43 26.25
CA VAL A 43 11.32 14.26 25.60
C VAL A 43 10.51 12.99 25.85
N ASN A 44 9.94 12.84 27.06
CA ASN A 44 9.05 11.72 27.37
C ASN A 44 7.77 11.72 26.54
N THR A 45 7.18 12.90 26.31
CA THR A 45 6.00 13.03 25.45
C THR A 45 6.32 12.58 24.02
N MET A 46 7.47 12.98 23.48
CA MET A 46 7.94 12.54 22.16
C MET A 46 8.09 11.02 22.10
N ALA A 47 8.75 10.42 23.10
CA ALA A 47 8.94 8.97 23.17
C ALA A 47 7.59 8.24 23.27
N SER A 48 6.66 8.71 24.12
CA SER A 48 5.33 8.10 24.24
C SER A 48 4.51 8.20 22.96
N SER A 49 4.58 9.33 22.25
CA SER A 49 3.89 9.51 20.97
C SER A 49 4.46 8.59 19.88
N PHE A 50 5.77 8.37 19.86
CA PHE A 50 6.39 7.41 18.95
C PHE A 50 5.95 5.98 19.26
N THR A 51 5.96 5.58 20.53
CA THR A 51 5.50 4.25 20.96
C THR A 51 4.03 4.02 20.61
N GLU A 52 3.17 5.01 20.82
CA GLU A 52 1.75 4.90 20.47
C GLU A 52 1.56 4.77 18.94
N GLY A 53 2.29 5.57 18.15
CA GLY A 53 2.31 5.44 16.70
C GLY A 53 2.76 4.05 16.23
N ALA A 54 3.83 3.51 16.84
CA ALA A 54 4.32 2.17 16.55
C ALA A 54 3.29 1.09 16.93
N ARG A 55 2.59 1.25 18.06
CA ARG A 55 1.55 0.32 18.51
C ARG A 55 0.42 0.19 17.51
N MET A 56 -0.04 1.31 16.94
CA MET A 56 -1.07 1.30 15.90
C MET A 56 -0.65 0.54 14.63
N MET A 57 0.65 0.43 14.37
CA MET A 57 1.19 -0.26 13.19
C MET A 57 1.38 -1.76 13.38
N ILE A 58 1.23 -2.31 14.58
CA ILE A 58 1.43 -3.74 14.85
C ILE A 58 0.43 -4.61 14.07
N ALA A 59 -0.86 -4.28 14.11
CA ALA A 59 -1.88 -5.06 13.43
C ALA A 59 -1.72 -5.05 11.88
N PRO A 60 -1.51 -3.89 11.22
CA PRO A 60 -1.16 -3.85 9.81
C PRO A 60 0.13 -4.62 9.49
N ALA A 61 1.19 -4.48 10.30
CA ALA A 61 2.46 -5.16 10.05
C ALA A 61 2.34 -6.70 10.11
N LEU A 62 1.58 -7.23 11.06
CA LEU A 62 1.28 -8.66 11.13
C LEU A 62 0.50 -9.15 9.91
N LEU A 63 -0.52 -8.39 9.48
CA LEU A 63 -1.29 -8.71 8.27
C LEU A 63 -0.38 -8.75 7.03
N VAL A 64 0.48 -7.75 6.86
CA VAL A 64 1.47 -7.70 5.75
C VAL A 64 2.40 -8.91 5.82
N GLY A 65 2.87 -9.28 7.03
CA GLY A 65 3.71 -10.44 7.25
C GLY A 65 3.05 -11.76 6.85
N PHE A 66 1.80 -11.98 7.24
CA PHE A 66 1.04 -13.16 6.83
C PHE A 66 0.76 -13.17 5.32
N ALA A 67 0.40 -12.02 4.73
CA ALA A 67 0.23 -11.87 3.29
C ALA A 67 1.50 -12.28 2.53
N LYS A 68 2.65 -11.74 2.93
CA LYS A 68 3.97 -12.11 2.40
C LYS A 68 4.28 -13.59 2.60
N GLY A 69 3.92 -14.15 3.75
CA GLY A 69 4.08 -15.59 4.02
C GLY A 69 3.26 -16.47 3.07
N ILE A 70 1.99 -16.12 2.82
CA ILE A 70 1.14 -16.82 1.85
C ILE A 70 1.71 -16.67 0.43
N LEU A 71 2.17 -15.48 0.05
CA LEU A 71 2.82 -15.25 -1.25
C LEU A 71 4.06 -16.14 -1.42
N LEU A 72 4.90 -16.26 -0.39
CA LEU A 72 6.05 -17.16 -0.40
C LEU A 72 5.64 -18.63 -0.57
N LEU A 73 4.56 -19.06 0.10
CA LEU A 73 4.05 -20.43 0.01
C LEU A 73 3.44 -20.76 -1.36
N VAL A 74 2.72 -19.81 -1.96
CA VAL A 74 2.09 -19.97 -3.29
C VAL A 74 3.14 -19.79 -4.41
N GLY A 75 4.33 -19.31 -4.06
CA GLY A 75 5.52 -19.13 -4.88
C GLY A 75 5.79 -17.65 -5.10
N ASN A 76 7.04 -17.26 -4.89
CA ASN A 76 7.53 -15.90 -4.57
C ASN A 76 7.31 -14.83 -5.67
N GLY A 77 6.52 -15.11 -6.71
CA GLY A 77 6.30 -14.22 -7.85
C GLY A 77 7.55 -13.97 -8.68
N GLU A 78 8.63 -14.72 -8.44
CA GLU A 78 9.82 -14.69 -9.30
C GLU A 78 9.41 -15.22 -10.67
N ALA A 79 9.60 -14.39 -11.69
CA ALA A 79 9.07 -14.58 -13.04
C ALA A 79 9.76 -15.71 -13.85
N GLY A 80 10.37 -16.68 -13.19
CA GLY A 80 11.09 -17.81 -13.80
C GLY A 80 10.68 -19.18 -13.28
N ASP A 81 10.08 -19.28 -12.09
CA ASP A 81 9.76 -20.56 -11.46
C ASP A 81 8.30 -20.97 -11.63
N ALA A 82 8.07 -22.27 -11.83
CA ALA A 82 6.73 -22.84 -11.87
C ALA A 82 6.09 -22.74 -10.48
N SER A 83 5.20 -21.77 -10.33
CA SER A 83 4.49 -21.45 -9.09
C SER A 83 2.98 -21.44 -9.34
N VAL A 84 2.21 -21.77 -8.31
CA VAL A 84 0.75 -21.64 -8.33
C VAL A 84 0.36 -20.20 -8.63
N LEU A 85 1.11 -19.23 -8.10
CA LEU A 85 0.94 -17.81 -8.40
C LEU A 85 1.14 -17.55 -9.89
N ASN A 86 2.29 -17.91 -10.45
CA ASN A 86 2.59 -17.68 -11.88
C ASN A 86 1.58 -18.37 -12.80
N THR A 87 1.04 -19.52 -12.42
CA THR A 87 0.01 -20.23 -13.19
C THR A 87 -1.32 -19.49 -13.18
N ILE A 88 -1.77 -19.01 -12.01
CA ILE A 88 -2.99 -18.21 -11.88
C ILE A 88 -2.83 -16.88 -12.61
N LEU A 89 -1.70 -16.20 -12.42
CA LEU A 89 -1.35 -14.95 -13.09
C LEU A 89 -1.37 -15.12 -14.61
N ASN A 90 -0.72 -16.16 -15.15
CA ASN A 90 -0.70 -16.44 -16.58
C ASN A 90 -2.08 -16.84 -17.12
N SER A 91 -2.89 -17.57 -16.35
CA SER A 91 -4.27 -17.90 -16.73
C SER A 91 -5.13 -16.64 -16.84
N ILE A 92 -5.05 -15.73 -15.86
CA ILE A 92 -5.76 -14.45 -15.87
C ILE A 92 -5.23 -13.54 -16.98
N ALA A 93 -3.91 -13.46 -17.14
CA ALA A 93 -3.28 -12.68 -18.20
C ALA A 93 -3.70 -13.17 -19.59
N ASN A 94 -3.80 -14.48 -19.81
CA ASN A 94 -4.30 -15.05 -21.07
C ASN A 94 -5.81 -14.89 -21.25
N ALA A 95 -6.60 -14.84 -20.17
CA ALA A 95 -8.03 -14.53 -20.24
C ALA A 95 -8.29 -13.06 -20.60
N ILE A 96 -7.33 -12.18 -20.26
CA ILE A 96 -7.39 -10.73 -20.49
C ILE A 96 -6.53 -10.32 -21.71
N SER A 97 -5.73 -11.24 -22.27
CA SER A 97 -4.86 -10.94 -23.40
C SER A 97 -5.70 -10.61 -24.64
N GLY A 98 -5.54 -9.38 -25.14
CA GLY A 98 -6.34 -8.83 -26.24
C GLY A 98 -7.38 -7.79 -25.82
N LEU A 99 -7.59 -7.57 -24.52
CA LEU A 99 -8.34 -6.41 -24.01
C LEU A 99 -7.44 -5.16 -23.98
N ASP A 100 -8.03 -4.01 -24.29
CA ASP A 100 -7.34 -2.72 -24.19
C ASP A 100 -6.89 -2.45 -22.74
N ASN A 101 -5.74 -1.80 -22.57
CA ASN A 101 -5.11 -1.53 -21.26
C ASN A 101 -6.09 -0.79 -20.31
N ALA A 102 -6.99 0.03 -20.88
CA ALA A 102 -8.04 0.69 -20.13
C ALA A 102 -9.01 -0.30 -19.48
N VAL A 103 -9.42 -1.35 -20.18
CA VAL A 103 -10.36 -2.36 -19.68
C VAL A 103 -9.72 -3.18 -18.56
N ALA A 104 -8.43 -3.52 -18.68
CA ALA A 104 -7.69 -4.16 -17.59
C ALA A 104 -7.65 -3.30 -16.32
N ALA A 105 -7.43 -1.98 -16.45
CA ALA A 105 -7.48 -1.06 -15.32
C ALA A 105 -8.89 -0.97 -14.68
N TRP A 106 -9.96 -1.02 -15.47
CA TRP A 106 -11.34 -1.09 -14.97
C TRP A 106 -11.61 -2.38 -14.20
N PHE A 107 -11.11 -3.53 -14.66
CA PHE A 107 -11.21 -4.79 -13.93
C PHE A 107 -10.44 -4.75 -12.60
N MET A 108 -9.24 -4.16 -12.57
CA MET A 108 -8.50 -3.96 -11.32
C MET A 108 -9.29 -3.10 -10.33
N LEU A 109 -9.94 -2.03 -10.81
CA LEU A 109 -10.80 -1.17 -9.99
C LEU A 109 -12.02 -1.94 -9.46
N LEU A 110 -12.69 -2.73 -10.31
CA LEU A 110 -13.85 -3.54 -9.90
C LEU A 110 -13.46 -4.61 -8.86
N PHE A 111 -12.34 -5.31 -9.10
CA PHE A 111 -11.81 -6.29 -8.15
C PHE A 111 -11.54 -5.63 -6.80
N GLN A 112 -10.90 -4.46 -6.81
CA GLN A 112 -10.64 -3.70 -5.59
C GLN A 112 -11.93 -3.32 -4.85
N ALA A 113 -12.96 -2.92 -5.59
CA ALA A 113 -14.24 -2.52 -5.03
C ALA A 113 -14.99 -3.68 -4.36
N VAL A 114 -15.02 -4.85 -5.01
CA VAL A 114 -15.57 -6.08 -4.43
C VAL A 114 -14.78 -6.50 -3.20
N PHE A 115 -13.45 -6.41 -3.25
CA PHE A 115 -12.59 -6.77 -2.13
C PHE A 115 -12.77 -5.82 -0.92
N ASN A 116 -13.05 -4.53 -1.18
CA ASN A 116 -13.33 -3.52 -0.15
C ASN A 116 -14.60 -3.85 0.64
N PHE A 117 -15.59 -4.47 -0.01
CA PHE A 117 -16.81 -4.93 0.68
C PHE A 117 -16.49 -5.93 1.82
N PHE A 118 -15.48 -6.80 1.64
CA PHE A 118 -15.08 -7.80 2.64
C PHE A 118 -14.02 -7.27 3.62
N VAL A 119 -13.14 -6.36 3.17
CA VAL A 119 -12.03 -5.82 3.96
C VAL A 119 -12.10 -4.29 3.95
N THR A 120 -12.61 -3.72 5.04
CA THR A 120 -12.89 -2.27 5.17
C THR A 120 -11.68 -1.41 5.58
N SER A 121 -10.48 -1.99 5.68
CA SER A 121 -9.27 -1.27 6.07
C SER A 121 -8.39 -0.99 4.86
N GLY A 122 -8.36 0.27 4.39
CA GLY A 122 -7.60 0.65 3.20
C GLY A 122 -6.09 0.38 3.30
N SER A 123 -5.46 0.55 4.47
CA SER A 123 -4.02 0.28 4.65
C SER A 123 -3.70 -1.22 4.69
N GLY A 124 -4.54 -2.04 5.34
CA GLY A 124 -4.41 -3.49 5.35
C GLY A 124 -4.69 -4.11 3.97
N GLN A 125 -5.66 -3.55 3.26
CA GLN A 125 -6.01 -3.99 1.91
C GLN A 125 -4.89 -3.68 0.91
N ALA A 126 -4.28 -2.48 0.96
CA ALA A 126 -3.13 -2.14 0.13
C ALA A 126 -1.99 -3.13 0.32
N ALA A 127 -1.68 -3.47 1.57
CA ALA A 127 -0.60 -4.39 1.90
C ALA A 127 -0.82 -5.81 1.37
N LEU A 128 -2.08 -6.28 1.31
CA LEU A 128 -2.43 -7.60 0.82
C LEU A 128 -2.53 -7.65 -0.72
N THR A 129 -3.13 -6.63 -1.33
CA THR A 129 -3.52 -6.66 -2.75
C THR A 129 -2.45 -6.11 -3.68
N MET A 130 -1.66 -5.10 -3.28
CA MET A 130 -0.62 -4.51 -4.13
C MET A 130 0.49 -5.47 -4.55
N PRO A 131 0.99 -6.37 -3.69
CA PRO A 131 2.00 -7.34 -4.10
C PRO A 131 1.51 -8.29 -5.20
N LEU A 132 0.20 -8.46 -5.38
CA LEU A 132 -0.41 -9.26 -6.44
C LEU A 132 -0.77 -8.40 -7.67
N LEU A 133 -1.37 -7.24 -7.44
CA LEU A 133 -1.83 -6.34 -8.51
C LEU A 133 -0.67 -5.69 -9.27
N ALA A 134 0.44 -5.39 -8.60
CA ALA A 134 1.62 -4.80 -9.24
C ALA A 134 2.23 -5.72 -10.32
N PRO A 135 2.57 -7.00 -10.04
CA PRO A 135 3.06 -7.91 -11.08
C PRO A 135 2.00 -8.27 -12.12
N LEU A 136 0.71 -8.33 -11.74
CA LEU A 136 -0.38 -8.47 -12.72
C LEU A 136 -0.42 -7.30 -13.70
N GLY A 137 -0.26 -6.06 -13.21
CA GLY A 137 -0.20 -4.86 -14.04
C GLY A 137 0.97 -4.93 -15.03
N ASP A 138 2.15 -5.31 -14.54
CA ASP A 138 3.34 -5.46 -15.37
C ASP A 138 3.15 -6.51 -16.48
N LEU A 139 2.42 -7.62 -16.21
CA LEU A 139 2.12 -8.67 -17.19
C LEU A 139 1.06 -8.26 -18.23
N VAL A 140 0.06 -7.46 -17.84
CA VAL A 140 -1.04 -7.04 -18.72
C VAL A 140 -0.71 -5.71 -19.44
N GLY A 141 0.45 -5.11 -19.18
CA GLY A 141 0.89 -3.85 -19.81
C GLY A 141 0.30 -2.59 -19.15
N VAL A 142 -0.25 -2.72 -17.94
CA VAL A 142 -0.74 -1.59 -17.13
C VAL A 142 0.39 -1.08 -16.26
N ASN A 143 0.74 0.19 -16.40
CA ASN A 143 1.78 0.81 -15.59
C ASN A 143 1.42 0.74 -14.09
N ARG A 144 2.39 0.42 -13.23
CA ARG A 144 2.23 0.37 -11.76
C ARG A 144 1.56 1.62 -11.18
N GLN A 145 1.80 2.79 -11.75
CA GLN A 145 1.13 4.03 -11.33
C GLN A 145 -0.39 3.96 -11.55
N VAL A 146 -0.82 3.40 -12.69
CA VAL A 146 -2.23 3.18 -13.02
C VAL A 146 -2.83 2.10 -12.13
N THR A 147 -2.07 1.04 -11.81
CA THR A 147 -2.48 0.03 -10.83
C THR A 147 -2.72 0.64 -9.44
N VAL A 148 -1.81 1.51 -8.98
CA VAL A 148 -1.96 2.24 -7.72
C VAL A 148 -3.13 3.22 -7.75
N LEU A 149 -3.37 3.85 -8.91
CA LEU A 149 -4.52 4.73 -9.10
C LEU A 149 -5.85 3.97 -9.11
N ALA A 150 -5.90 2.81 -9.78
CA ALA A 150 -7.07 1.92 -9.79
C ALA A 150 -7.41 1.41 -8.39
N PHE A 151 -6.39 1.09 -7.58
CA PHE A 151 -6.58 0.78 -6.16
C PHE A 151 -7.16 1.98 -5.40
N GLN A 152 -6.57 3.17 -5.53
CA GLN A 152 -7.01 4.36 -4.79
C GLN A 152 -8.44 4.76 -5.16
N PHE A 153 -8.81 4.69 -6.43
CA PHE A 153 -10.17 4.93 -6.88
C PHE A 153 -11.12 3.81 -6.46
N GLY A 154 -10.72 2.55 -6.56
CA GLY A 154 -11.51 1.42 -6.06
C GLY A 154 -11.76 1.53 -4.56
N ASP A 155 -10.77 1.92 -3.78
CA ASP A 155 -10.89 2.16 -2.34
C ASP A 155 -11.79 3.36 -2.04
N GLY A 156 -11.51 4.51 -2.66
CA GLY A 156 -12.26 5.75 -2.44
C GLY A 156 -13.73 5.67 -2.85
N PHE A 157 -14.05 5.08 -4.02
CA PHE A 157 -15.42 4.96 -4.50
C PHE A 157 -16.23 3.93 -3.70
N SER A 158 -15.62 2.82 -3.30
CA SER A 158 -16.30 1.78 -2.53
C SER A 158 -16.73 2.27 -1.15
N HIS A 159 -15.91 3.09 -0.50
CA HIS A 159 -16.27 3.71 0.77
C HIS A 159 -17.44 4.72 0.68
N ILE A 160 -17.73 5.24 -0.52
CA ILE A 160 -18.89 6.13 -0.76
C ILE A 160 -20.16 5.30 -0.96
N ILE A 161 -20.07 4.14 -1.62
CA ILE A 161 -21.21 3.32 -2.02
C ILE A 161 -21.62 2.32 -0.93
N TYR A 162 -20.66 1.72 -0.22
CA TYR A 162 -20.95 0.65 0.74
C TYR A 162 -21.22 1.18 2.15
N PRO A 163 -22.29 0.71 2.81
CA PRO A 163 -22.69 1.14 4.15
C PRO A 163 -21.76 0.66 5.28
N THR A 164 -20.71 -0.10 4.97
CA THR A 164 -19.67 -0.55 5.91
C THR A 164 -18.54 0.47 6.12
N SER A 165 -18.59 1.64 5.46
CA SER A 165 -17.58 2.69 5.63
C SER A 165 -17.73 3.40 6.98
N VAL A 166 -16.64 3.45 7.75
CA VAL A 166 -16.57 3.97 9.12
C VAL A 166 -16.76 5.51 9.21
N LYS A 167 -17.13 6.19 8.11
CA LYS A 167 -17.25 7.66 8.07
C LYS A 167 -18.67 8.22 8.23
N LEU A 168 -19.65 7.40 8.64
CA LEU A 168 -20.98 7.85 9.08
C LEU A 168 -21.25 7.56 10.57
N ARG A 169 -20.20 7.52 11.42
CA ARG A 169 -20.34 7.59 12.88
C ARG A 169 -19.31 8.53 13.50
#